data_AF-A0A3L9E0B2-F1
#
_entry.id   AF-A0A3L9E0B2-F1
#
_cell.length_a   1.000
_cell.length_b   1.000
_cell.length_c   1.000
_cell.angle_alpha   90.00
_cell.angle_beta   90.00
_cell.angle_gamma   90.00
#
_symmetry.space_group_name_H-M   'P 1'
#
loop_
_entity.id
_entity.type
_entity.pdbx_description
1 polymer ?
#
loop_
_entity_poly.entity_id
_entity_poly.type
_entity_poly.pdbx_seq_one_letter_code
_entity_poly.pdbx_strand_id
1 'polypeptide(L)' 'MKNTMQAFANLILGIVFIGLGFWMRSDILLWEQTGGTRRLNAIIYAVYNIAGANGVLALLILVSLIFFYTAYQKFTKKA' A
#
# COMPACT_ATOMS: atom_id res chain seq x y z
N MET A 1 -2.81 9.57 26.10
CA MET A 1 -3.26 10.03 24.76
C MET A 1 -2.37 9.54 23.59
N LYS A 2 -1.04 9.51 23.74
CA LYS A 2 -0.07 9.18 22.67
C LYS A 2 -0.36 7.89 21.87
N ASN A 3 -0.72 6.78 22.53
CA ASN A 3 -0.97 5.51 21.82
C ASN A 3 -2.25 5.51 20.97
N THR A 4 -3.27 6.26 21.38
CA THR A 4 -4.54 6.36 20.64
C THR A 4 -4.35 7.16 19.36
N MET A 5 -3.67 8.31 19.44
CA MET A 5 -3.32 9.11 18.27
C MET A 5 -2.44 8.33 17.29
N GLN A 6 -1.47 7.54 17.78
CA GLN A 6 -0.67 6.65 16.93
C GLN A 6 -1.51 5.56 16.25
N ALA A 7 -2.49 4.99 16.96
CA ALA A 7 -3.37 3.98 16.40
C ALA A 7 -4.25 4.57 15.28
N PHE A 8 -4.80 5.78 15.47
CA PHE A 8 -5.52 6.50 14.42
C PHE A 8 -4.63 6.85 13.23
N ALA A 9 -3.40 7.32 13.46
CA ALA A 9 -2.45 7.59 12.38
C ALA A 9 -2.16 6.33 11.57
N ASN A 10 -1.97 5.18 12.23
CA ASN A 10 -1.77 3.90 11.55
C ASN A 10 -3.01 3.45 10.76
N LEU A 11 -4.23 3.69 11.26
CA LEU A 11 -5.45 3.42 10.49
C LEU A 11 -5.49 4.26 9.21
N ILE A 12 -5.22 5.56 9.31
CA ILE A 12 -5.18 6.46 8.15
C ILE A 12 -4.12 6.01 7.15
N LEU A 13 -2.91 5.68 7.63
CA LEU A 13 -1.83 5.18 6.78
C LEU A 13 -2.23 3.90 6.03
N GLY A 14 -2.88 2.94 6.69
CA GLY A 14 -3.37 1.74 6.01
C GLY A 14 -4.35 2.08 4.88
N ILE A 15 -5.33 2.95 5.12
CA ILE A 15 -6.28 3.41 4.09
C ILE A 15 -5.55 4.10 2.93
N VAL A 16 -4.57 4.95 3.22
CA VAL A 16 -3.74 5.61 2.21
C VAL A 16 -3.00 4.59 1.35
N PHE A 17 -2.42 3.54 1.96
CA PHE A 17 -1.73 2.48 1.23
C PHE A 17 -2.67 1.66 0.33
N ILE A 18 -3.91 1.41 0.75
CA ILE A 18 -4.93 0.80 -0.11
C ILE A 18 -5.23 1.70 -1.32
N GLY A 19 -5.49 2.99 -1.07
CA GLY A 19 -5.76 3.95 -2.13
C GLY A 19 -4.60 4.07 -3.13
N LEU A 20 -3.37 4.16 -2.62
CA LEU A 20 -2.15 4.14 -3.44
C LEU A 20 -2.01 2.85 -4.23
N GLY A 21 -2.36 1.70 -3.65
CA GLY A 21 -2.37 0.40 -4.33
C GLY A 21 -3.27 0.39 -5.55
N PHE A 22 -4.52 0.83 -5.40
CA PHE A 22 -5.46 0.90 -6.52
C PHE A 22 -5.04 1.95 -7.55
N TRP A 23 -4.60 3.12 -7.11
CA TRP A 23 -4.13 4.17 -8.01
C TRP A 23 -2.93 3.70 -8.85
N MET A 24 -1.89 3.14 -8.21
CA MET A 24 -0.72 2.62 -8.92
C MET A 24 -1.08 1.47 -9.85
N ARG A 25 -1.98 0.57 -9.46
CA ARG A 25 -2.43 -0.51 -10.35
C ARG A 25 -3.08 0.05 -11.61
N SER A 26 -4.04 0.95 -11.46
CA SER A 26 -4.75 1.56 -12.61
C SER A 26 -3.78 2.33 -13.50
N ASP A 27 -2.82 3.04 -12.89
CA ASP A 27 -1.78 3.79 -13.57
C ASP A 27 -0.83 2.88 -14.38
N ILE A 28 -0.42 1.74 -13.81
CA ILE A 28 0.39 0.73 -14.51
C ILE A 28 -0.40 0.09 -15.66
N LEU A 29 -1.67 -0.26 -15.45
CA LEU A 29 -2.51 -0.84 -16.52
C LEU A 29 -2.68 0.13 -17.69
N LEU A 30 -2.87 1.43 -17.41
CA LEU A 30 -2.91 2.45 -18.46
C LEU A 30 -1.58 2.56 -19.20
N TRP A 31 -0.47 2.45 -18.47
CA TRP A 31 0.87 2.45 -19.05
C TRP A 31 1.12 1.24 -19.96
N GLU A 32 0.71 0.03 -19.54
CA GLU A 32 0.78 -1.19 -20.35
C GLU A 32 -0.01 -1.04 -21.67
N GLN A 33 -1.17 -0.39 -21.63
CA GLN A 33 -2.02 -0.17 -22.81
C GLN A 33 -1.47 0.89 -23.78
N THR A 34 -0.77 1.90 -23.25
CA THR A 34 -0.27 3.02 -24.05
C THR A 34 1.14 2.80 -24.60
N GLY A 35 1.83 1.73 -24.19
CA GLY A 35 3.16 1.35 -24.69
C GLY A 35 4.26 2.38 -24.37
N GLY A 36 4.00 3.30 -23.44
CA GLY A 36 4.97 4.33 -23.06
C GLY A 36 6.18 3.76 -22.31
N THR A 37 7.11 4.62 -21.89
CA THR A 37 8.16 4.25 -20.93
C THR A 37 8.01 5.11 -19.68
N ARG A 38 7.70 4.49 -18.54
CA ARG A 38 7.54 5.19 -17.27
C ARG A 38 8.61 4.75 -16.27
N ARG A 39 9.16 5.72 -15.54
CA ARG A 39 10.08 5.45 -14.43
C ARG A 39 9.28 5.00 -13.21
N LEU A 40 9.33 3.69 -12.94
CA LEU A 40 8.91 3.12 -11.66
C LEU A 40 10.06 3.17 -10.65
N ASN A 41 9.71 3.26 -9.37
CA ASN A 41 10.64 3.01 -8.27
C ASN A 41 11.22 1.58 -8.38
N ALA A 42 12.46 1.35 -7.94
CA ALA A 42 13.14 0.06 -8.07
C ALA A 42 12.39 -1.14 -7.44
N ILE A 43 11.80 -0.97 -6.25
CA ILE A 43 11.02 -2.00 -5.56
C ILE A 43 9.75 -2.31 -6.37
N ILE A 44 9.03 -1.26 -6.78
CA ILE A 44 7.79 -1.40 -7.56
C ILE A 44 8.09 -2.04 -8.91
N TYR A 45 9.18 -1.65 -9.56
CA TYR A 45 9.65 -2.23 -10.81
C TYR A 45 9.99 -3.71 -10.67
N ALA A 46 10.70 -4.10 -9.61
CA ALA A 46 11.01 -5.49 -9.32
C ALA A 46 9.75 -6.34 -9.13
N VAL A 47 8.79 -5.84 -8.33
CA VAL A 47 7.52 -6.54 -8.07
C VAL A 47 6.68 -6.63 -9.34
N TYR A 48 6.62 -5.55 -10.11
CA TYR A 48 5.94 -5.50 -11.39
C TYR A 48 6.50 -6.52 -12.38
N ASN A 49 7.82 -6.64 -12.51
CA ASN A 49 8.43 -7.62 -13.42
C ASN A 49 8.14 -9.08 -13.05
N ILE A 50 7.82 -9.37 -11.78
CA ILE A 50 7.53 -10.73 -11.32
C ILE A 50 6.03 -11.05 -11.42
N ALA A 51 5.17 -10.10 -11.05
CA ALA A 51 3.74 -10.36 -10.82
C ALA A 51 2.79 -9.32 -11.47
N GLY A 52 3.31 -8.43 -12.30
CA GLY A 52 2.56 -7.39 -13.01
C GLY A 52 1.90 -6.34 -12.10
N ALA A 53 0.94 -5.59 -12.64
CA ALA A 53 0.19 -4.56 -11.92
C ALA A 53 -0.53 -5.10 -10.67
N ASN A 54 -1.03 -6.34 -10.73
CA ASN A 54 -1.70 -6.99 -9.59
C ASN A 54 -0.72 -7.31 -8.45
N GLY A 55 0.53 -7.65 -8.77
CA GLY A 55 1.59 -7.84 -7.76
C GLY A 55 1.88 -6.57 -6.97
N VAL A 56 1.91 -5.42 -7.66
CA VAL A 56 2.09 -4.11 -7.02
C VAL A 56 0.93 -3.78 -6.08
N LEU A 57 -0.30 -4.05 -6.50
CA LEU A 57 -1.48 -3.91 -5.63
C LEU A 57 -1.38 -4.81 -4.40
N ALA A 58 -1.06 -6.09 -4.59
CA ALA A 58 -0.94 -7.06 -3.50
C ALA A 58 0.12 -6.64 -2.47
N LEU A 59 1.28 -6.15 -2.93
CA LEU A 59 2.33 -5.62 -2.05
C LEU A 59 1.81 -4.47 -1.20
N LEU A 60 1.13 -3.49 -1.80
CA LEU A 60 0.63 -2.33 -1.07
C LEU A 60 -0.51 -2.68 -0.11
N ILE A 61 -1.34 -3.68 -0.45
CA ILE A 61 -2.32 -4.26 0.49
C ILE A 61 -1.61 -4.92 1.68
N LEU A 62 -0.54 -5.69 1.45
CA LEU A 62 0.23 -6.30 2.55
C LEU A 62 0.82 -5.23 3.48
N VAL A 63 1.35 -4.14 2.91
CA VAL A 63 1.83 -3.00 3.70
C VAL A 63 0.70 -2.36 4.51
N SER A 64 -0.49 -2.18 3.92
CA SER A 64 -1.67 -1.69 4.64
C SER A 64 -2.05 -2.59 5.82
N LEU A 65 -1.98 -3.91 5.65
CA LEU A 65 -2.31 -4.86 6.71
C LEU A 65 -1.35 -4.73 7.91
N ILE A 66 -0.08 -4.45 7.67
CA ILE A 66 0.91 -4.19 8.74
C ILE A 66 0.48 -2.96 9.57
N PHE A 67 0.04 -1.89 8.90
CA PHE A 67 -0.44 -0.68 9.60
C PHE A 67 -1.72 -0.95 10.40
N PHE A 68 -2.68 -1.67 9.84
CA PHE A 68 -3.91 -2.05 10.55
C PHE A 68 -3.63 -2.96 11.75
N TYR A 69 -2.75 -3.95 11.59
CA TYR A 69 -2.33 -4.81 12.68
C TYR A 69 -1.67 -4.01 13.81
N THR A 70 -0.79 -3.08 13.46
CA THR A 70 -0.12 -2.20 14.43
C THR A 70 -1.13 -1.27 15.13
N ALA A 71 -2.12 -0.76 14.41
CA ALA A 71 -3.22 0.02 14.99
C ALA A 71 -4.02 -0.83 15.98
N TYR A 72 -4.40 -2.04 15.59
CA TYR A 72 -5.15 -2.99 16.41
C TYR A 72 -4.42 -3.30 17.72
N GLN A 73 -3.12 -3.61 17.67
CA GLN A 73 -2.32 -3.86 18.86
C GLN A 73 -2.28 -2.66 19.82
N LYS A 74 -2.23 -1.43 19.29
CA LYS A 74 -2.20 -0.20 20.10
C LYS A 74 -3.55 0.13 20.74
N PHE A 75 -4.66 -0.28 20.12
CA PHE A 75 -5.98 -0.19 20.73
C PHE A 75 -6.18 -1.27 21.79
N THR A 76 -5.78 -2.52 21.51
CA THR A 76 -5.99 -3.67 22.41
C THR A 76 -5.04 -3.72 23.59
N LYS A 77 -3.76 -3.33 23.47
CA LYS A 77 -2.86 -3.19 24.64
C LYS A 77 -3.28 -2.08 25.62
N LYS A 78 -4.33 -1.33 25.28
CA LYS A 78 -4.87 -0.21 26.05
C LYS A 78 -6.23 -0.52 26.68
N ALA A 79 -6.86 -1.63 26.29
CA ALA A 79 -8.08 -2.16 26.88
C ALA A 79 -7.70 -3.19 27.94
#